data_AF-A0A0B5AR85-F1
#
_entry.id   AF-A0A0B5AR85-F1
#
_cell.length_a   1.000
_cell.length_b   1.000
_cell.length_c   1.000
_cell.angle_alpha   90.00
_cell.angle_beta   90.00
_cell.angle_gamma   90.00
#
_symmetry.space_group_name_H-M   'P 1'
#
loop_
_entity.id
_entity.type
_entity.pdbx_description
1 polymer ?
#
loop_
_entity_poly.entity_id
_entity_poly.type
_entity_poly.pdbx_seq_one_letter_code
_entity_poly.pdbx_strand_id
1 'polypeptide(L)' 'MTKKHEYDKNDVPDNSSMASDLEEMDQLGRQMEKMRTNEQLRKHREPGTEQYEEEE' A
#
# COMPACT_ATOMS: atom_id res chain seq x y z
N MET A 1 -35.96 -7.95 9.37
CA MET A 1 -35.26 -8.96 8.56
C MET A 1 -34.17 -8.24 7.79
N THR A 2 -32.91 -8.37 8.19
CA THR A 2 -31.77 -7.83 7.44
C THR A 2 -31.52 -8.73 6.23
N LYS A 3 -31.88 -8.25 5.04
CA LYS A 3 -31.53 -8.93 3.79
C LYS A 3 -30.00 -9.00 3.71
N LYS A 4 -29.45 -10.21 3.67
CA LYS A 4 -28.04 -10.42 3.35
C LYS A 4 -27.87 -10.10 1.87
N HIS A 5 -27.04 -9.12 1.54
CA HIS A 5 -26.59 -8.93 0.16
C HIS A 5 -25.62 -10.06 -0.15
N GLU A 6 -25.98 -10.94 -1.07
CA GLU A 6 -25.02 -11.82 -1.72
C GLU A 6 -24.15 -10.92 -2.60
N TYR A 7 -22.91 -10.72 -2.18
CA TYR A 7 -21.91 -10.05 -3.01
C TYR A 7 -21.47 -11.02 -4.11
N ASP A 8 -21.46 -10.56 -5.36
CA ASP A 8 -20.83 -11.31 -6.42
C ASP A 8 -19.34 -11.46 -6.06
N LYS A 9 -18.83 -12.69 -6.13
CA LYS A 9 -17.42 -12.99 -5.84
C LYS A 9 -16.44 -12.24 -6.74
N ASN A 10 -16.93 -11.69 -7.86
CA ASN A 10 -16.16 -10.87 -8.79
C ASN A 10 -16.34 -9.37 -8.55
N ASP A 11 -17.17 -8.95 -7.59
CA ASP A 11 -17.37 -7.55 -7.21
C ASP A 11 -16.19 -7.09 -6.36
N VAL A 12 -15.18 -6.51 -7.02
CA VAL A 12 -14.02 -5.91 -6.36
C VAL A 12 -14.37 -4.46 -6.06
N PRO A 13 -14.33 -4.01 -4.79
CA PRO A 13 -14.59 -2.63 -4.44
C PRO A 13 -13.63 -1.67 -5.17
N ASP A 14 -14.13 -0.52 -5.62
CA ASP A 14 -13.33 0.51 -6.29
C ASP A 14 -12.13 1.01 -5.46
N ASN A 15 -12.20 0.86 -4.12
CA ASN A 15 -11.13 1.20 -3.19
C ASN A 15 -10.27 0.01 -2.77
N SER A 16 -10.34 -1.11 -3.50
CA SER A 16 -9.53 -2.29 -3.26
C SER A 16 -8.05 -1.97 -3.45
N SER A 17 -7.22 -2.44 -2.52
CA SER A 17 -5.76 -2.33 -2.61
C SER A 17 -5.13 -3.37 -3.53
N MET A 18 -5.93 -4.33 -4.03
CA MET A 18 -5.49 -5.38 -4.94
C MET A 18 -5.76 -4.98 -6.38
N ALA A 19 -4.78 -5.24 -7.26
CA ALA A 19 -4.93 -5.10 -8.70
C ALA A 19 -6.16 -5.86 -9.21
N SER A 20 -6.92 -5.21 -10.07
CA SER A 20 -8.17 -5.73 -10.64
C SER A 20 -7.93 -6.74 -11.77
N ASP A 21 -6.79 -6.67 -12.45
CA ASP A 21 -6.43 -7.57 -13.54
C ASP A 21 -4.90 -7.82 -13.67
N LEU A 22 -4.53 -8.67 -14.64
CA LEU A 22 -3.14 -9.05 -14.91
C LEU A 22 -2.31 -7.92 -15.51
N GLU A 23 -2.92 -6.98 -16.23
CA GLU A 23 -2.22 -5.85 -16.83
C GLU A 23 -1.81 -4.86 -15.74
N GLU A 24 -2.73 -4.55 -14.83
CA GLU A 24 -2.49 -3.72 -13.65
C GLU A 24 -1.43 -4.36 -12.73
N MET A 25 -1.45 -5.69 -12.57
CA MET A 25 -0.38 -6.40 -11.86
C MET A 25 1.01 -6.21 -12.50
N ASP A 26 1.14 -6.32 -13.83
CA ASP A 26 2.43 -6.13 -14.51
C ASP A 26 2.93 -4.68 -14.36
N GLN A 27 2.01 -3.72 -14.47
CA GLN A 27 2.33 -2.30 -14.28
C GLN A 27 2.81 -2.02 -12.85
N LEU A 28 2.12 -2.57 -11.84
CA LEU A 28 2.55 -2.47 -10.44
C LEU A 28 3.92 -3.12 -10.23
N GLY A 29 4.18 -4.28 -10.83
CA GLY A 29 5.50 -4.93 -10.79
C GLY A 29 6.62 -4.03 -11.28
N ARG A 30 6.43 -3.40 -12.45
CA ARG A 30 7.40 -2.43 -13.02
C ARG A 30 7.59 -1.19 -12.15
N GLN A 31 6.55 -0.75 -11.44
CA GLN A 31 6.65 0.34 -10.48
C GLN A 31 7.47 -0.07 -9.26
N MET A 32 7.23 -1.27 -8.73
CA MET A 32 7.97 -1.85 -7.60
C MET A 32 9.46 -2.00 -7.91
N GLU A 33 9.84 -2.41 -9.13
CA GLU A 33 11.25 -2.54 -9.55
C GLU A 33 12.03 -1.22 -9.49
N LYS A 34 11.34 -0.09 -9.69
CA LYS A 34 11.94 1.24 -9.63
C LYS A 34 11.99 1.81 -8.21
N MET A 35 11.30 1.18 -7.26
CA MET A 35 11.32 1.62 -5.87
C MET A 35 12.61 1.21 -5.17
N ARG A 36 13.08 2.08 -4.28
CA ARG A 36 14.28 1.82 -3.49
C ARG A 36 14.03 0.70 -2.50
N THR A 37 15.01 -0.18 -2.34
CA THR A 37 14.97 -1.22 -1.30
C THR A 37 15.14 -0.59 0.08
N ASN A 38 14.72 -1.31 1.14
CA ASN A 38 14.90 -0.85 2.52
C ASN A 38 16.39 -0.54 2.83
N GLU A 39 17.30 -1.37 2.32
CA GLU A 39 18.74 -1.17 2.48
C GLU A 39 19.22 0.16 1.86
N GLN A 40 18.67 0.53 0.70
CA GLN A 40 18.96 1.79 0.02
C GLN A 40 18.34 2.99 0.75
N LEU A 41 17.12 2.84 1.26
CA LEU A 41 16.43 3.89 2.02
C LEU A 41 17.15 4.19 3.35
N ARG A 42 17.69 3.16 4.02
CA ARG A 42 18.47 3.32 5.25
C ARG A 42 19.74 4.16 5.06
N LYS A 43 20.39 4.10 3.89
CA LYS A 43 21.62 4.85 3.57
C LYS A 43 21.35 6.35 3.36
N HIS A 44 20.11 6.71 3.02
CA HIS A 44 19.67 8.10 2.79
C HIS A 44 18.62 8.54 3.82
N ARG A 45 18.57 7.86 4.97
CA ARG A 45 17.67 8.24 6.05
C ARG A 45 18.19 9.54 6.65
N GLU A 46 17.53 10.65 6.32
CA GLU A 46 17.68 11.86 7.12
C GLU A 46 17.19 11.54 8.54
N PRO A 47 17.92 11.96 9.59
CA PRO A 47 17.40 11.90 10.95
C PRO A 47 16.03 12.57 10.95
N GLY A 48 15.01 11.88 11.45
CA GLY A 48 13.71 12.50 11.64
C GLY A 48 13.83 13.72 12.55
N THR A 49 12.86 14.62 12.49
CA THR A 49 12.72 15.71 13.47
C THR A 49 12.89 15.14 14.88
N GLU A 50 13.74 15.78 15.69
CA GLU A 50 13.95 15.39 17.09
C GLU A 50 12.58 15.35 17.80
N GLN A 51 12.20 14.17 18.28
CA GLN A 51 11.03 14.01 19.12
C GLN A 51 11.45 14.45 20.52
N TYR A 52 11.06 15.65 20.93
CA TYR A 52 11.19 16.08 22.31
C TYR A 52 10.16 15.30 23.15
N GLU A 53 10.62 14.62 24.19
CA GLU A 53 9.73 14.08 25.22
C GLU A 53 9.11 15.28 25.96
N GLU A 54 7.78 15.31 26.10
CA GLU A 54 7.13 16.30 26.97
C GLU A 54 7.54 15.98 28.42
N GLU A 55 8.26 16.90 29.08
CA GLU A 55 8.47 16.82 30.53
C GLU A 55 7.10 16.98 31.22
N GLU A 56 6.70 15.97 31.99
CA GLU A 56 5.43 15.91 32.74
C GLU A 56 5.39 16.91 33.93
#